data_AF-A0A1L5KZN0-F1
#
_entry.id   AF-A0A1L5KZN0-F1
#
_cell.length_a   1.000
_cell.length_b   1.000
_cell.length_c   1.000
_cell.angle_alpha   90.00
_cell.angle_beta   90.00
_cell.angle_gamma   90.00
#
_symmetry.space_group_name_H-M   'P 1'
#
loop_
_entity.id
_entity.type
_entity.pdbx_description
1 polymer ?
#
loop_
_entity_poly.entity_id
_entity_poly.type
_entity_poly.pdbx_seq_one_letter_code
_entity_poly.pdbx_strand_id
1 'polypeptide(L)'
;MLKQGRWAIAAVSMLLGIMLVGQYKMTQSIAESNIHLQRTGDLARELTAAEKERDEPRQQLEKIQKGDASASVVSDINLLKQRSGLTDVTGPGVIITINDSKIPVKDNENPNLYLIHDEDFLRVLNELRA
;
A
#
# COMPACT_ATOMS: atom_id res chain seq x y z
N MET A 1 -5.03 53.81 69.33
CA MET A 1 -5.56 53.11 68.14
C MET A 1 -4.75 51.87 67.71
N LEU A 2 -3.72 51.41 68.45
CA LEU A 2 -2.85 50.28 68.06
C LEU A 2 -3.32 48.87 68.50
N LYS A 3 -4.27 48.76 69.45
CA LYS A 3 -4.77 47.44 69.92
C LYS A 3 -5.71 46.76 68.92
N GLN A 4 -6.53 47.51 68.19
CA GLN A 4 -7.50 46.99 67.22
C GLN A 4 -6.80 46.34 66.00
N GLY A 5 -5.71 46.95 65.50
CA GLY A 5 -4.95 46.40 64.36
C GLY A 5 -4.24 45.08 64.64
N ARG A 6 -3.84 44.83 65.90
CA ARG A 6 -3.20 43.55 66.31
C ARG A 6 -4.17 42.36 66.25
N TRP A 7 -5.45 42.58 66.59
CA TRP A 7 -6.48 41.56 66.47
C TRP A 7 -6.87 41.28 65.02
N ALA A 8 -6.88 42.30 64.16
CA ALA A 8 -7.13 42.14 62.73
C ALA A 8 -6.04 41.29 62.04
N ILE A 9 -4.76 41.50 62.38
CA ILE A 9 -3.65 40.72 61.82
C ILE A 9 -3.75 39.24 62.24
N ALA A 10 -4.15 38.97 63.50
CA ALA A 10 -4.36 37.61 63.99
C ALA A 10 -5.52 36.88 63.29
N ALA A 11 -6.60 37.60 62.97
CA ALA A 11 -7.72 37.03 62.23
C ALA A 11 -7.35 36.70 60.77
N VAL A 12 -6.59 37.58 60.11
CA VAL A 12 -6.12 37.37 58.73
C VAL A 12 -5.13 36.21 58.65
N SER A 13 -4.20 36.09 59.59
CA SER A 13 -3.24 34.97 59.59
C SER A 13 -3.92 33.62 59.83
N MET A 14 -4.97 33.58 60.66
CA MET A 14 -5.78 32.38 60.89
C MET A 14 -6.54 31.95 59.63
N LEU A 15 -7.15 32.89 58.92
CA LEU A 15 -7.85 32.62 57.65
C LEU A 15 -6.89 32.12 56.57
N LEU A 16 -5.71 32.75 56.45
CA LEU A 16 -4.67 32.30 55.52
C LEU A 16 -4.15 30.90 55.85
N GLY A 17 -3.98 30.57 57.14
CA GLY A 17 -3.59 29.23 57.56
C GLY A 17 -4.61 28.15 57.18
N ILE A 18 -5.91 28.42 57.36
CA ILE A 18 -6.98 27.50 56.99
C ILE A 18 -7.01 27.30 55.46
N MET A 19 -6.83 28.38 54.70
CA MET A 19 -6.76 28.31 53.23
C MET A 19 -5.55 27.50 52.75
N LEU A 20 -4.39 27.65 53.40
CA LEU A 20 -3.16 26.90 53.11
C LEU A 20 -3.32 25.40 53.42
N VAL A 21 -3.93 25.05 54.55
CA VAL A 21 -4.21 23.64 54.88
C VAL A 21 -5.23 23.04 53.91
N GLY A 22 -6.24 23.81 53.51
CA GLY A 22 -7.21 23.40 52.49
C GLY A 22 -6.54 23.15 51.14
N GLN A 23 -5.68 24.08 50.68
CA GLN A 23 -4.90 23.91 49.45
C GLN A 23 -3.92 22.74 49.55
N TYR A 24 -3.26 22.54 50.68
CA TYR A 24 -2.33 21.44 50.89
C TYR A 24 -3.04 20.09 50.84
N LYS A 25 -4.16 19.93 51.56
CA LYS A 25 -4.99 18.73 51.52
C LYS A 25 -5.64 18.49 50.17
N MET A 26 -6.08 19.55 49.48
CA MET A 26 -6.67 19.43 48.16
C MET A 26 -5.61 19.09 47.11
N THR A 27 -4.43 19.67 47.18
CA THR A 27 -3.30 19.32 46.30
C THR A 27 -2.84 17.89 46.57
N GLN A 28 -2.82 17.44 47.83
CA GLN A 28 -2.49 16.05 48.17
C GLN A 28 -3.57 15.07 47.70
N SER A 29 -4.85 15.40 47.90
CA SER A 29 -5.98 14.60 47.41
C SER A 29 -6.05 14.56 45.88
N ILE A 30 -5.72 15.67 45.20
CA ILE A 30 -5.64 15.79 43.74
C ILE A 30 -4.39 15.05 43.22
N ALA A 31 -3.27 15.11 43.92
CA ALA A 31 -2.05 14.39 43.57
C ALA A 31 -2.27 12.87 43.70
N GLU A 32 -2.86 12.39 44.79
CA GLU A 32 -3.19 10.98 44.98
C GLU A 32 -4.24 10.48 43.97
N SER A 33 -5.26 11.28 43.66
CA SER A 33 -6.30 10.89 42.68
C SER A 33 -5.80 10.94 41.23
N ASN A 34 -4.89 11.86 40.87
CA ASN A 34 -4.32 11.93 39.52
C ASN A 34 -3.29 10.83 39.25
N ILE A 35 -2.52 10.39 40.25
CA ILE A 35 -1.49 9.36 40.06
C ILE A 35 -2.09 7.98 39.73
N HIS A 36 -3.31 7.67 40.21
CA HIS A 36 -4.00 6.42 39.88
C HIS A 36 -4.81 6.50 38.57
N LEU A 37 -5.42 7.65 38.24
CA LEU A 37 -6.19 7.79 37.00
C LEU A 37 -5.32 8.00 35.75
N GLN A 38 -4.18 8.70 35.85
CA GLN A 38 -3.28 8.87 34.69
C GLN A 38 -2.61 7.57 34.28
N ARG A 39 -2.22 6.70 35.23
CA ARG A 39 -1.53 5.44 34.89
C ARG A 39 -2.41 4.46 34.12
N THR A 40 -3.71 4.37 34.44
CA THR A 40 -4.64 3.51 33.68
C THR A 40 -5.00 4.12 32.33
N GLY A 41 -5.06 5.45 32.22
CA GLY A 41 -5.27 6.15 30.95
C GLY A 41 -4.07 6.09 30.00
N ASP A 42 -2.86 6.16 30.53
CA ASP A 42 -1.62 6.13 29.76
C ASP A 42 -1.30 4.71 29.28
N LEU A 43 -1.49 3.67 30.10
CA LEU A 43 -1.36 2.28 29.63
C LEU A 43 -2.43 1.92 28.58
N ALA A 44 -3.67 2.42 28.73
CA ALA A 44 -4.71 2.22 27.73
C ALA A 44 -4.37 2.93 26.42
N ARG A 45 -3.79 4.15 26.48
CA ARG A 45 -3.30 4.90 25.31
C ARG A 45 -2.10 4.26 24.65
N GLU A 46 -1.16 3.73 25.42
CA GLU A 46 0.01 3.04 24.89
C GLU A 46 -0.38 1.72 24.22
N LEU A 47 -1.31 0.95 24.82
CA LEU A 47 -1.90 -0.23 24.20
C LEU A 47 -2.69 0.12 22.93
N THR A 48 -3.54 1.15 22.93
CA THR A 48 -4.27 1.54 21.70
C THR A 48 -3.34 2.09 20.62
N ALA A 49 -2.27 2.80 20.99
CA ALA A 49 -1.28 3.28 20.03
C ALA A 49 -0.50 2.11 19.42
N ALA A 50 -0.04 1.16 20.24
CA ALA A 50 0.66 -0.03 19.79
C ALA A 50 -0.25 -0.96 18.97
N GLU A 51 -1.52 -1.14 19.36
CA GLU A 51 -2.50 -1.90 18.57
C GLU A 51 -2.77 -1.24 17.22
N LYS A 52 -2.88 0.10 17.18
CA LYS A 52 -3.10 0.85 15.94
C LYS A 52 -1.90 0.77 14.99
N GLU A 53 -0.68 0.87 15.52
CA GLU A 53 0.55 0.71 14.74
C GLU A 53 0.74 -0.72 14.22
N ARG A 54 0.14 -1.72 14.88
CA ARG A 54 0.18 -3.13 14.47
C ARG A 54 -0.94 -3.47 13.49
N ASP A 55 -2.07 -2.79 13.54
CA ASP A 55 -3.23 -3.06 12.69
C ASP A 55 -3.21 -2.27 11.36
N GLU A 56 -2.58 -1.09 11.30
CA GLU A 56 -2.38 -0.36 10.03
C GLU A 56 -1.58 -1.16 8.99
N PRO A 57 -0.43 -1.78 9.33
CA PRO A 57 0.32 -2.60 8.39
C PRO A 57 -0.44 -3.87 8.00
N ARG A 58 -1.15 -4.50 8.95
CA ARG A 58 -1.94 -5.72 8.66
C ARG A 58 -3.12 -5.43 7.73
N GLN A 59 -3.77 -4.28 7.87
CA GLN A 59 -4.81 -3.85 6.93
C GLN A 59 -4.24 -3.48 5.56
N GLN A 60 -3.04 -2.89 5.50
CA GLN A 60 -2.37 -2.66 4.21
C GLN A 60 -1.98 -3.98 3.54
N LEU A 61 -1.45 -4.95 4.28
CA LEU A 61 -1.15 -6.29 3.76
C LEU A 61 -2.41 -7.04 3.33
N GLU A 62 -3.51 -6.96 4.09
CA GLU A 62 -4.78 -7.56 3.67
C GLU A 62 -5.41 -6.84 2.47
N LYS A 63 -5.27 -5.51 2.32
CA LYS A 63 -5.71 -4.80 1.12
C LYS A 63 -4.89 -5.19 -0.12
N ILE A 64 -3.57 -5.33 0.04
CA ILE A 64 -2.67 -5.81 -1.03
C ILE A 64 -3.00 -7.27 -1.40
N GLN A 65 -3.28 -8.13 -0.41
CA GLN A 65 -3.61 -9.54 -0.65
C GLN A 65 -5.05 -9.79 -1.13
N LYS A 66 -6.03 -8.99 -0.68
CA LYS A 66 -7.46 -9.19 -0.99
C LYS A 66 -8.00 -8.28 -2.10
N GLY A 67 -7.27 -7.24 -2.54
CA GLY A 67 -7.93 -6.23 -3.38
C GLY A 67 -7.12 -5.26 -4.22
N ASP A 68 -5.80 -5.41 -4.45
CA ASP A 68 -5.09 -4.70 -5.53
C ASP A 68 -3.58 -5.08 -5.52
N ALA A 69 -3.23 -6.27 -6.02
CA ALA A 69 -2.14 -6.25 -7.00
C ALA A 69 -2.80 -5.56 -8.20
N SER A 70 -2.66 -4.23 -8.26
CA SER A 70 -3.55 -3.29 -8.95
C SER A 70 -4.21 -3.93 -10.16
N ALA A 71 -5.53 -3.84 -10.33
CA ALA A 71 -6.18 -4.38 -11.55
C ALA A 71 -5.42 -4.00 -12.85
N SER A 72 -4.74 -2.84 -12.84
CA SER A 72 -3.75 -2.43 -13.84
C SER A 72 -2.56 -3.39 -14.01
N VAL A 73 -1.89 -3.80 -12.94
CA VAL A 73 -0.77 -4.76 -12.93
C VAL A 73 -1.21 -6.11 -13.47
N VAL A 74 -2.39 -6.61 -13.10
CA VAL A 74 -2.92 -7.87 -13.66
C VAL A 74 -3.23 -7.72 -15.14
N SER A 75 -3.82 -6.60 -15.56
CA SER A 75 -4.04 -6.33 -16.98
C SER A 75 -2.74 -6.16 -17.75
N ASP A 76 -1.71 -5.55 -17.15
CA ASP A 76 -0.40 -5.36 -17.75
C ASP A 76 0.31 -6.70 -17.91
N ILE A 77 0.25 -7.57 -16.91
CA ILE A 77 0.77 -8.94 -17.00
C ILE A 77 0.07 -9.71 -18.10
N ASN A 78 -1.27 -9.60 -18.22
CA ASN A 78 -2.01 -10.29 -19.27
C ASN A 78 -1.70 -9.73 -20.66
N LEU A 79 -1.55 -8.42 -20.81
CA LEU A 79 -1.12 -7.78 -22.05
C LEU A 79 0.30 -8.18 -22.44
N LEU A 80 1.22 -8.27 -21.48
CA LEU A 80 2.59 -8.73 -21.70
C LEU A 80 2.62 -10.20 -22.11
N LYS A 81 1.81 -11.05 -21.47
CA LYS A 81 1.63 -12.46 -21.85
C LYS A 81 1.08 -12.58 -23.28
N GLN A 82 0.10 -11.75 -23.64
CA GLN A 82 -0.46 -11.72 -24.99
C GLN A 82 0.58 -11.31 -26.04
N ARG A 83 1.34 -10.24 -25.78
CA ARG A 83 2.38 -9.75 -26.71
C ARG A 83 3.58 -10.67 -26.82
N SER A 84 3.88 -11.44 -25.78
CA SER A 84 4.95 -12.45 -25.78
C SER A 84 4.51 -13.79 -26.38
N GLY A 85 3.25 -13.91 -26.83
CA GLY A 85 2.72 -15.16 -27.39
C GLY A 85 2.54 -16.28 -26.37
N LEU A 86 2.45 -15.95 -25.07
CA LEU A 86 2.27 -16.92 -23.99
C LEU A 86 0.80 -17.29 -23.74
N THR A 87 -0.12 -16.69 -24.50
CA THR A 87 -1.57 -16.93 -24.39
C THR A 87 -2.18 -16.99 -25.78
N ASP A 88 -3.10 -17.92 -25.99
CA ASP A 88 -3.87 -18.00 -27.23
C ASP A 88 -4.72 -16.74 -27.43
N VAL A 89 -4.82 -16.29 -28.68
CA VAL A 89 -5.59 -15.10 -29.07
C VAL A 89 -6.66 -15.47 -30.10
N THR A 90 -7.79 -14.77 -30.07
CA THR A 90 -8.87 -14.93 -31.05
C THR A 90 -9.17 -13.58 -31.69
N GLY A 91 -9.27 -13.57 -33.02
CA GLY A 91 -9.58 -12.36 -33.77
C GLY A 91 -9.67 -12.65 -35.26
N PRO A 92 -10.06 -11.63 -36.07
CA PRO A 92 -9.98 -11.72 -37.52
C PRO A 92 -8.54 -12.01 -37.97
N GLY A 93 -8.39 -12.86 -38.99
CA GLY A 93 -7.09 -13.25 -39.50
C GLY A 93 -7.16 -13.76 -40.92
N VAL A 94 -6.00 -14.15 -41.46
CA VAL A 94 -5.85 -14.69 -42.82
C VAL A 94 -5.10 -16.01 -42.78
N ILE A 95 -5.44 -16.92 -43.70
CA ILE A 95 -4.75 -18.19 -43.90
C ILE A 95 -3.93 -18.07 -45.18
N ILE A 96 -2.61 -18.24 -45.07
CA ILE A 96 -1.69 -18.22 -46.21
C ILE A 96 -1.22 -19.65 -46.48
N THR A 97 -1.43 -20.14 -47.70
CA THR A 97 -0.97 -21.46 -48.14
C THR A 97 0.16 -21.30 -49.14
N ILE A 98 1.34 -21.83 -48.83
CA ILE A 98 2.52 -21.80 -49.68
C ILE A 98 2.74 -23.22 -50.22
N ASN A 99 2.85 -23.36 -51.53
CA ASN A 99 3.09 -24.65 -52.20
C ASN A 99 4.33 -24.53 -53.09
N ASP A 100 5.16 -25.58 -53.09
CA ASP A 100 6.30 -25.67 -54.00
C ASP A 100 5.85 -25.67 -55.46
N SER A 101 6.78 -25.31 -56.34
CA SER A 101 6.51 -25.32 -57.77
C SER A 101 6.31 -26.74 -58.28
N LYS A 102 5.20 -26.96 -59.00
CA LYS A 102 4.89 -28.25 -59.66
C LYS A 102 5.52 -28.37 -61.05
N ILE A 103 6.31 -27.37 -61.45
CA ILE A 103 6.91 -27.31 -62.78
C ILE A 103 8.14 -28.22 -62.79
N PRO A 104 8.27 -29.15 -63.75
CA PRO A 104 9.48 -29.95 -63.88
C PRO A 104 10.65 -29.04 -64.25
N VAL A 105 11.77 -29.20 -63.52
CA VAL A 105 12.99 -28.43 -63.76
C VAL A 105 13.45 -28.63 -65.20
N LYS A 106 13.64 -27.55 -65.96
CA LYS A 106 14.19 -27.62 -67.32
C LYS A 106 15.67 -27.99 -67.27
N ASP A 107 16.14 -28.69 -68.31
CA ASP A 107 17.56 -28.99 -68.47
C ASP A 107 18.37 -27.68 -68.42
N ASN A 108 19.40 -27.66 -67.57
CA ASN A 108 20.28 -26.51 -67.29
C ASN A 108 19.69 -25.40 -66.39
N GLU A 109 18.56 -25.61 -65.70
CA GLU A 109 18.08 -24.75 -64.61
C GLU A 109 18.42 -25.33 -63.23
N ASN A 110 18.60 -24.45 -62.24
CA ASN A 110 18.87 -24.87 -60.87
C ASN A 110 17.57 -25.35 -60.18
N PRO A 111 17.47 -26.64 -59.79
CA PRO A 111 16.29 -27.20 -59.12
C PRO A 111 15.90 -26.45 -57.84
N ASN A 112 16.86 -25.82 -57.15
CA ASN A 112 16.60 -25.12 -55.90
C ASN A 112 15.62 -23.96 -56.09
N LEU A 113 15.59 -23.31 -57.26
CA LEU A 113 14.68 -22.18 -57.53
C LEU A 113 13.19 -22.57 -57.50
N TYR A 114 12.89 -23.86 -57.52
CA TYR A 114 11.54 -24.41 -57.52
C TYR A 114 11.09 -24.86 -56.12
N LEU A 115 12.01 -24.80 -55.15
CA LEU A 115 11.80 -25.19 -53.76
C LEU A 115 11.63 -23.94 -52.89
N ILE A 116 10.71 -24.00 -51.93
CA ILE A 116 10.54 -22.95 -50.93
C ILE A 116 11.75 -22.93 -50.00
N HIS A 117 12.29 -21.73 -49.78
CA HIS A 117 13.39 -21.52 -48.84
C HIS A 117 12.88 -20.88 -47.53
N ASP A 118 13.72 -20.96 -46.50
CA ASP A 118 13.54 -20.25 -45.24
C ASP A 118 13.37 -18.73 -45.44
N GLU A 119 14.09 -18.14 -46.39
CA GLU A 119 13.94 -16.73 -46.77
C GLU A 119 12.52 -16.36 -47.21
N ASP A 120 11.80 -17.27 -47.90
CA ASP A 120 10.43 -17.01 -48.35
C ASP A 120 9.48 -16.91 -47.16
N PHE A 121 9.64 -17.78 -46.15
CA PHE A 121 8.87 -17.70 -44.90
C PHE A 121 9.18 -16.44 -44.10
N LEU A 122 10.46 -16.07 -44.00
CA LEU A 122 10.88 -14.85 -43.30
C LEU A 122 10.32 -13.60 -43.97
N ARG A 123 10.29 -13.57 -45.31
CA ARG A 123 9.71 -12.46 -46.07
C ARG A 123 8.22 -12.34 -45.79
N VAL A 124 7.46 -13.44 -45.89
CA VAL A 124 6.02 -13.44 -45.57
C VAL A 124 5.76 -12.99 -44.13
N LEU A 125 6.54 -13.49 -43.16
CA LEU A 125 6.38 -13.09 -41.76
C LEU A 125 6.66 -11.59 -41.56
N ASN A 126 7.68 -11.05 -42.22
CA ASN A 126 8.01 -9.63 -42.14
C ASN A 126 6.91 -8.76 -42.75
N GLU A 127 6.35 -9.15 -43.91
CA GLU A 127 5.22 -8.45 -44.52
C GLU A 127 3.95 -8.51 -43.66
N LEU A 128 3.73 -9.59 -42.92
CA LEU A 128 2.62 -9.69 -41.95
C LEU A 128 2.82 -8.80 -40.71
N ARG A 129 4.06 -8.43 -40.40
CA ARG A 129 4.41 -7.60 -39.24
C ARG A 129 4.52 -6.11 -39.60
N ALA A 130 4.81 -5.78 -40.85
CA ALA A 130 5.01 -4.42 -41.35
C ALA A 130 3.72 -3.58 -41.30
#